data_AF-A0A7W0HP25-F1
#
_entry.id   AF-A0A7W0HP25-F1
#
_cell.length_a   1.000
_cell.length_b   1.000
_cell.length_c   1.000
_cell.angle_alpha   90.00
_cell.angle_beta   90.00
_cell.angle_gamma   90.00
#
_symmetry.space_group_name_H-M   'P 1'
#
loop_
_entity.id
_entity.type
_entity.pdbx_description
1 polymer ?
#
loop_
_entity_poly.entity_id
_entity_poly.type
_entity_poly.pdbx_seq_one_letter_code
_entity_poly.pdbx_strand_id
1 'polypeptide(L)'
;MELAADFTPTTREDWRALALAVLRKSGAADIADPEDFLATPTYDGIRIAPLYDCSDLPEGSQLRPAGRGWDIRQRHAVADPEAVMADLENGVTSLWLALPPDALPGVLKDVLLDLAPVVLQAGPDTARAAEVLFALAAERGTPLSGTLGATLETPELVELARRCADEHPGLRAVVVDATPYHDAGASDVEELGCSMALGVAHLRALTAGGLSVREALGQLEFRYCATADQFATIAKLRAARRLWARVAEACGAAGEGVQVQHAVTSSAMMTARDPWVNMLRTTLACFGAGVGGADAVTVQPFDAVLGLPDAFSRRIARNTQSLLLEESSLGRVADAAGGSWYVERLTHDLAVAAWAWFQEIEAAGEGAAALIEERIAATRSRRDDDIAHRRLPLTGVSEFPDVDERPVIRSGEGVHAARYAEPYERLRDAADAQDERPKVFLATIGPVAVHTARASFASNLFRAGGLAVESAGAGADPERIAAAFAAAGTPVACLCSSDKLYGEQAEAVAAALRKAGARKIWLAGKGSYAGVDANLFAGCDALGVLRETFEDLGVQL
;
A
#
# COMPACT_ATOMS: atom_id res chain seq x y z
N MET A 1 38.42 -21.17 9.15
CA MET A 1 37.78 -21.33 7.84
C MET A 1 37.87 -19.96 7.19
N GLU A 2 38.81 -19.80 6.26
CA GLU A 2 38.87 -18.60 5.42
C GLU A 2 37.86 -18.82 4.27
N LEU A 3 36.94 -17.87 4.08
CA LEU A 3 35.86 -17.98 3.08
C LEU A 3 36.23 -17.16 1.83
N ALA A 4 36.06 -15.84 1.91
CA ALA A 4 36.35 -14.93 0.81
C ALA A 4 37.85 -14.59 0.69
N ALA A 5 38.65 -14.84 1.73
CA ALA A 5 40.06 -14.48 1.78
C ALA A 5 40.94 -15.31 0.82
N ASP A 6 40.44 -16.45 0.34
CA ASP A 6 41.09 -17.30 -0.66
C ASP A 6 40.98 -16.75 -2.09
N PHE A 7 40.18 -15.69 -2.31
CA PHE A 7 39.98 -15.05 -3.60
C PHE A 7 40.63 -13.68 -3.66
N THR A 8 40.96 -13.22 -4.87
CA THR A 8 41.36 -11.84 -5.10
C THR A 8 40.25 -10.90 -4.61
N PRO A 9 40.56 -9.92 -3.72
CA PRO A 9 39.57 -8.95 -3.28
C PRO A 9 38.92 -8.25 -4.47
N THR A 10 37.59 -8.25 -4.49
CA THR A 10 36.79 -7.61 -5.54
C THR A 10 36.30 -6.26 -5.05
N THR A 11 36.26 -5.27 -5.94
CA THR A 11 35.83 -3.90 -5.65
C THR A 11 34.46 -3.60 -6.25
N ARG A 12 33.84 -2.49 -5.82
CA ARG A 12 32.61 -1.96 -6.45
C ARG A 12 32.82 -1.69 -7.95
N GLU A 13 34.00 -1.20 -8.34
CA GLU A 13 34.35 -0.97 -9.76
C GLU A 13 34.39 -2.25 -10.59
N ASP A 14 34.91 -3.35 -10.03
CA ASP A 14 34.90 -4.65 -10.71
C ASP A 14 33.45 -5.13 -10.97
N TRP A 15 32.57 -4.95 -9.98
CA TRP A 15 31.15 -5.24 -10.15
C TRP A 15 30.49 -4.32 -11.19
N ARG A 16 30.78 -3.00 -11.17
CA ARG A 16 30.26 -2.03 -12.17
C ARG A 16 30.64 -2.45 -13.59
N ALA A 17 31.87 -2.90 -13.80
CA ALA A 17 32.32 -3.39 -15.11
C ALA A 17 31.50 -4.61 -15.58
N LEU A 18 31.17 -5.54 -14.68
CA LEU A 18 30.33 -6.70 -15.00
C LEU A 18 28.87 -6.28 -15.28
N ALA A 19 28.31 -5.37 -14.48
CA ALA A 19 26.96 -4.84 -14.68
C ALA A 19 26.83 -4.15 -16.05
N LEU A 20 27.81 -3.30 -16.43
CA LEU A 20 27.87 -2.68 -17.75
C LEU A 20 27.93 -3.71 -18.88
N ALA A 21 28.72 -4.77 -18.73
CA ALA A 21 28.82 -5.82 -19.73
C ALA A 21 27.47 -6.54 -19.95
N VAL A 22 26.67 -6.73 -18.89
CA VAL A 22 25.31 -7.29 -18.99
C VAL A 22 24.35 -6.31 -19.64
N LEU A 23 24.33 -5.04 -19.20
CA LEU A 23 23.45 -4.00 -19.74
C LEU A 23 23.67 -3.74 -21.23
N ARG A 24 24.93 -3.77 -21.69
CA ARG A 24 25.25 -3.64 -23.11
C ARG A 24 24.68 -4.80 -23.94
N LYS A 25 24.65 -6.01 -23.39
CA LYS A 25 24.06 -7.19 -24.04
C LYS A 25 22.53 -7.15 -24.07
N SER A 26 21.89 -6.45 -23.14
CA SER A 26 20.43 -6.27 -23.12
C SER A 26 19.94 -5.15 -24.04
N GLY A 27 20.84 -4.48 -24.77
CA GLY A 27 20.51 -3.41 -25.71
C GLY A 27 20.71 -1.99 -25.18
N ALA A 28 21.16 -1.83 -23.93
CA ALA A 28 21.50 -0.55 -23.33
C ALA A 28 23.00 -0.22 -23.61
N ALA A 29 23.35 0.00 -24.88
CA ALA A 29 24.74 0.10 -25.32
C ALA A 29 25.46 1.37 -24.79
N ASP A 30 24.73 2.48 -24.64
CA ASP A 30 25.28 3.80 -24.34
C ASP A 30 25.30 4.14 -22.83
N ILE A 31 25.13 3.15 -21.96
CA ILE A 31 25.14 3.36 -20.51
C ILE A 31 26.57 3.59 -19.99
N ALA A 32 26.78 4.74 -19.37
CA ALA A 32 28.03 5.12 -18.73
C ALA A 32 28.10 4.63 -17.27
N ASP A 33 27.02 4.81 -16.51
CA ASP A 33 26.95 4.39 -15.11
C ASP A 33 25.87 3.31 -14.92
N PRO A 34 26.27 2.06 -14.63
CA PRO A 34 25.31 0.97 -14.45
C PRO A 34 24.46 1.15 -13.19
N GLU A 35 24.98 1.83 -12.16
CA GLU A 35 24.25 2.02 -10.90
C GLU A 35 23.11 2.98 -11.10
N ASP A 36 23.38 4.10 -11.76
CA ASP A 36 22.36 5.10 -12.04
C ASP A 36 21.25 4.60 -12.96
N PHE A 37 21.61 3.73 -13.91
CA PHE A 37 20.65 3.13 -14.83
C PHE A 37 19.75 2.10 -14.15
N LEU A 38 20.28 1.35 -13.18
CA LEU A 38 19.55 0.32 -12.44
C LEU A 38 18.84 0.87 -11.19
N ALA A 39 19.14 2.11 -10.79
CA ALA A 39 18.53 2.72 -9.64
C ALA A 39 17.03 2.93 -9.84
N THR A 40 16.25 2.66 -8.79
CA THR A 40 14.81 2.84 -8.80
C THR A 40 14.45 4.13 -8.05
N PRO A 41 13.88 5.15 -8.73
CA PRO A 41 13.41 6.35 -8.04
C PRO A 41 12.10 6.05 -7.29
N THR A 42 12.00 6.59 -6.07
CA THR A 42 10.75 6.65 -5.31
C THR A 42 9.97 7.91 -5.68
N TYR A 43 8.69 7.99 -5.27
CA TYR A 43 7.90 9.23 -5.39
C TYR A 43 8.53 10.42 -4.63
N ASP A 44 9.37 10.13 -3.64
CA ASP A 44 10.05 11.12 -2.80
C ASP A 44 11.35 11.66 -3.40
N GLY A 45 11.72 11.20 -4.61
CA GLY A 45 12.99 11.55 -5.22
C GLY A 45 14.19 10.84 -4.59
N ILE A 46 13.98 9.95 -3.62
CA ILE A 46 15.02 9.06 -3.09
C ILE A 46 15.32 8.00 -4.17
N ARG A 47 16.61 7.81 -4.46
CA ARG A 47 17.10 6.81 -5.42
C ARG A 47 17.53 5.56 -4.67
N ILE A 48 16.87 4.44 -4.94
CA ILE A 48 17.27 3.14 -4.42
C ILE A 48 18.31 2.55 -5.37
N ALA A 49 19.55 2.43 -4.88
CA ALA A 49 20.65 1.85 -5.66
C ALA A 49 20.48 0.32 -5.78
N PRO A 50 21.00 -0.31 -6.86
CA PRO A 50 20.92 -1.75 -7.03
C PRO A 50 21.81 -2.53 -6.04
N LEU A 51 22.79 -1.86 -5.44
CA LEU A 51 23.74 -2.44 -4.50
C LEU A 51 24.12 -1.39 -3.45
N TYR A 52 24.19 -1.83 -2.19
CA TYR A 52 24.69 -1.05 -1.07
C TYR A 52 25.85 -1.80 -0.43
N ASP A 53 26.85 -1.07 0.05
CA ASP A 53 28.01 -1.63 0.76
C ASP A 53 28.31 -0.85 2.05
N CYS A 54 29.41 -1.20 2.74
CA CYS A 54 29.77 -0.57 4.01
C CYS A 54 30.06 0.93 3.92
N SER A 55 30.38 1.46 2.74
CA SER A 55 30.59 2.89 2.52
C SER A 55 29.27 3.69 2.48
N ASP A 56 28.15 3.00 2.27
CA ASP A 56 26.81 3.61 2.25
C ASP A 56 26.20 3.75 3.65
N LEU A 57 26.85 3.21 4.69
CA LEU A 57 26.36 3.29 6.07
C LEU A 57 26.36 4.74 6.58
N PRO A 58 25.22 5.29 6.99
CA PRO A 58 25.15 6.59 7.62
C PRO A 58 25.80 6.55 9.02
N GLU A 59 26.39 7.67 9.45
CA GLU A 59 26.92 7.79 10.80
C GLU A 59 25.80 7.69 11.85
N GLY A 60 26.09 7.02 12.96
CA GLY A 60 25.19 6.98 14.11
C GLY A 60 23.96 6.07 13.97
N SER A 61 24.05 4.95 13.22
CA SER A 61 23.05 3.89 13.29
C SER A 61 22.87 3.44 14.76
N GLN A 62 21.61 3.45 15.22
CA GLN A 62 21.24 3.04 16.56
C GLN A 62 20.33 1.82 16.48
N LEU A 63 20.76 0.73 17.13
CA LEU A 63 19.97 -0.49 17.26
C LEU A 63 18.90 -0.31 18.35
N ARG A 64 17.70 -0.84 18.09
CA ARG A 64 16.66 -0.94 19.13
C ARG A 64 17.06 -1.99 20.17
N PRO A 65 16.81 -1.76 21.48
CA PRO A 65 16.88 -2.82 22.49
C PRO A 65 15.90 -3.97 22.21
N ALA A 66 16.22 -5.17 22.69
CA ALA A 66 15.41 -6.38 22.56
C ALA A 66 13.96 -6.21 23.07
N GLY A 67 12.98 -6.54 22.22
CA GLY A 67 11.55 -6.64 22.56
C GLY A 67 11.02 -8.07 22.35
N ARG A 68 9.84 -8.40 22.89
CA ARG A 68 9.21 -9.74 22.83
C ARG A 68 8.20 -9.90 21.68
N GLY A 69 8.45 -9.29 20.53
CA GLY A 69 7.47 -9.15 19.44
C GLY A 69 6.58 -7.91 19.59
N TRP A 70 5.47 -7.87 18.86
CA TRP A 70 4.51 -6.76 18.84
C TRP A 70 3.14 -7.18 19.39
N ASP A 71 2.35 -6.19 19.78
CA ASP A 71 0.94 -6.33 20.14
C ASP A 71 0.09 -6.61 18.88
N ILE A 72 -0.57 -7.77 18.84
CA ILE A 72 -1.58 -8.13 17.84
C ILE A 72 -2.86 -7.36 18.18
N ARG A 73 -3.03 -6.20 17.53
CA ARG A 73 -4.17 -5.31 17.76
C ARG A 73 -5.26 -5.53 16.72
N GLN A 74 -6.46 -5.93 17.17
CA GLN A 74 -7.59 -6.21 16.28
C GLN A 74 -8.62 -5.08 16.29
N ARG A 75 -9.01 -4.63 15.10
CA ARG A 75 -10.05 -3.60 14.94
C ARG A 75 -11.45 -4.22 14.97
N HIS A 76 -12.34 -3.62 15.75
CA HIS A 76 -13.77 -3.91 15.80
C HIS A 76 -14.56 -2.62 15.51
N ALA A 77 -15.33 -2.65 14.41
CA ALA A 77 -16.22 -1.55 14.00
C ALA A 77 -17.71 -1.92 14.14
N VAL A 78 -18.00 -3.12 14.65
CA VAL A 78 -19.34 -3.62 14.92
C VAL A 78 -19.41 -4.03 16.38
N ALA A 79 -20.49 -3.67 17.06
CA ALA A 79 -20.72 -4.01 18.46
C ALA A 79 -21.09 -5.50 18.58
N ASP A 80 -20.07 -6.35 18.63
CA ASP A 80 -20.18 -7.81 18.70
C ASP A 80 -19.27 -8.33 19.84
N PRO A 81 -19.81 -8.50 21.05
CA PRO A 81 -19.07 -8.99 22.20
C PRO A 81 -18.50 -10.40 21.98
N GLU A 82 -19.23 -11.27 21.26
CA GLU A 82 -18.80 -12.64 20.99
C GLU A 82 -17.59 -12.65 20.05
N ALA A 83 -17.58 -11.79 19.02
CA ALA A 83 -16.43 -11.62 18.17
C ALA A 83 -15.22 -11.06 18.94
N VAL A 84 -15.41 -10.07 19.82
CA VAL A 84 -14.30 -9.52 20.62
C VAL A 84 -13.66 -10.60 21.50
N MET A 85 -14.48 -11.40 22.19
CA MET A 85 -13.97 -12.47 23.05
C MET A 85 -13.31 -13.58 22.23
N ALA A 86 -13.93 -14.02 21.14
CA ALA A 86 -13.33 -15.01 20.25
C ALA A 86 -11.97 -14.55 19.72
N ASP A 87 -11.82 -13.26 19.44
CA ASP A 87 -10.59 -12.69 18.94
C ASP A 87 -9.49 -12.71 20.01
N LEU A 88 -9.78 -12.28 21.25
CA LEU A 88 -8.86 -12.32 22.40
C LEU A 88 -8.47 -13.76 22.79
N GLU A 89 -9.41 -14.69 22.81
CA GLU A 89 -9.17 -16.10 23.12
C GLU A 89 -8.28 -16.81 22.09
N ASN A 90 -8.11 -16.23 20.89
CA ASN A 90 -7.35 -16.80 19.79
C ASN A 90 -6.14 -15.95 19.39
N GLY A 91 -5.53 -15.26 20.36
CA GLY A 91 -4.19 -14.67 20.21
C GLY A 91 -4.15 -13.16 19.91
N VAL A 92 -5.29 -12.48 19.82
CA VAL A 92 -5.31 -11.00 19.86
C VAL A 92 -4.92 -10.55 21.26
N THR A 93 -4.04 -9.54 21.34
CA THR A 93 -3.52 -9.03 22.61
C THR A 93 -4.11 -7.68 23.00
N SER A 94 -4.62 -6.89 22.05
CA SER A 94 -5.33 -5.64 22.32
C SER A 94 -6.47 -5.36 21.35
N LEU A 95 -7.37 -4.47 21.77
CA LEU A 95 -8.58 -4.12 21.04
C LEU A 95 -8.49 -2.69 20.49
N TRP A 96 -8.83 -2.53 19.22
CA TRP A 96 -9.09 -1.22 18.62
C TRP A 96 -10.57 -1.07 18.30
N LEU A 97 -11.28 -0.24 19.07
CA LEU A 97 -12.73 -0.11 19.04
C LEU A 97 -13.16 1.16 18.30
N ALA A 98 -13.68 0.98 17.09
CA ALA A 98 -14.34 2.02 16.31
C ALA A 98 -15.85 1.92 16.50
N LEU A 99 -16.30 2.14 17.74
CA LEU A 99 -17.67 1.91 18.19
C LEU A 99 -18.25 3.16 18.84
N PRO A 100 -19.58 3.35 18.77
CA PRO A 100 -20.24 4.40 19.55
C PRO A 100 -20.05 4.15 21.06
N PRO A 101 -19.94 5.21 21.88
CA PRO A 101 -19.68 5.07 23.33
C PRO A 101 -20.66 4.14 24.05
N ASP A 102 -21.93 4.18 23.66
CA ASP A 102 -23.01 3.45 24.33
C ASP A 102 -22.91 1.93 24.12
N ALA A 103 -22.15 1.49 23.11
CA ALA A 103 -21.90 0.07 22.85
C ALA A 103 -20.76 -0.50 23.71
N LEU A 104 -19.86 0.35 24.23
CA LEU A 104 -18.66 -0.09 24.95
C LEU A 104 -18.97 -0.98 26.17
N PRO A 105 -19.94 -0.68 27.04
CA PRO A 105 -20.24 -1.52 28.21
C PRO A 105 -20.64 -2.94 27.84
N GLY A 106 -21.41 -3.10 26.75
CA GLY A 106 -21.85 -4.41 26.27
C GLY A 106 -20.70 -5.20 25.65
N VAL A 107 -19.90 -4.55 24.81
CA VAL A 107 -18.77 -5.18 24.10
C VAL A 107 -17.64 -5.55 25.05
N LEU A 108 -17.36 -4.71 26.05
CA LEU A 108 -16.29 -4.93 27.03
C LEU A 108 -16.75 -5.73 28.25
N LYS A 109 -17.97 -6.26 28.27
CA LYS A 109 -18.55 -6.94 29.45
C LYS A 109 -17.64 -8.04 30.00
N ASP A 110 -17.18 -8.93 29.14
CA ASP A 110 -16.39 -10.11 29.51
C ASP A 110 -14.87 -9.91 29.27
N VAL A 111 -14.46 -8.71 28.83
CA VAL A 111 -13.06 -8.35 28.58
C VAL A 111 -12.34 -8.03 29.90
N LEU A 112 -11.18 -8.65 30.09
CA LEU A 112 -10.26 -8.37 31.19
C LEU A 112 -9.42 -7.13 30.87
N LEU A 113 -9.88 -5.96 31.32
CA LEU A 113 -9.30 -4.65 30.98
C LEU A 113 -7.86 -4.43 31.48
N ASP A 114 -7.44 -5.19 32.49
CA ASP A 114 -6.08 -5.20 33.02
C ASP A 114 -5.09 -6.02 32.17
N LEU A 115 -5.61 -6.91 31.31
CA LEU A 115 -4.81 -7.77 30.43
C LEU A 115 -4.88 -7.36 28.96
N ALA A 116 -6.03 -6.81 28.51
CA ALA A 116 -6.27 -6.44 27.12
C ALA A 116 -6.33 -4.91 26.99
N PRO A 117 -5.26 -4.25 26.49
CA PRO A 117 -5.28 -2.83 26.23
C PRO A 117 -6.41 -2.45 25.26
N VAL A 118 -7.02 -1.28 25.50
CA VAL A 118 -8.12 -0.76 24.68
C VAL A 118 -7.70 0.54 24.00
N VAL A 119 -7.84 0.55 22.67
CA VAL A 119 -7.65 1.74 21.84
C VAL A 119 -8.98 2.18 21.28
N LEU A 120 -9.38 3.42 21.52
CA LEU A 120 -10.65 3.96 21.06
C LEU A 120 -10.47 4.72 19.73
N GLN A 121 -11.51 4.67 18.90
CA GLN A 121 -11.69 5.52 17.73
C GLN A 121 -13.15 5.99 17.71
N ALA A 122 -13.44 7.01 18.51
CA ALA A 122 -14.78 7.58 18.65
C ALA A 122 -14.94 8.94 17.97
N GLY A 123 -13.86 9.49 17.39
CA GLY A 123 -13.89 10.77 16.66
C GLY A 123 -14.42 11.89 17.57
N PRO A 124 -15.48 12.64 17.17
CA PRO A 124 -16.07 13.70 18.00
C PRO A 124 -16.57 13.22 19.38
N ASP A 125 -16.91 11.93 19.52
CA ASP A 125 -17.41 11.35 20.77
C ASP A 125 -16.30 10.87 21.72
N THR A 126 -15.03 11.19 21.44
CA THR A 126 -13.87 10.67 22.20
C THR A 126 -13.95 10.95 23.70
N ALA A 127 -14.33 12.17 24.10
CA ALA A 127 -14.48 12.50 25.53
C ALA A 127 -15.54 11.61 26.19
N ARG A 128 -16.69 11.42 25.54
CA ARG A 128 -17.78 10.55 26.03
C ARG A 128 -17.36 9.09 26.11
N ALA A 129 -16.66 8.58 25.09
CA ALA A 129 -16.15 7.22 25.07
C ALA A 129 -15.14 6.97 26.20
N ALA A 130 -14.27 7.94 26.48
CA ALA A 130 -13.32 7.86 27.57
C ALA A 130 -14.01 7.81 28.94
N GLU A 131 -15.00 8.67 29.19
CA GLU A 131 -15.75 8.63 30.45
C GLU A 131 -16.47 7.29 30.67
N VAL A 132 -17.03 6.69 29.61
CA VAL A 132 -17.60 5.34 29.69
C VAL A 132 -16.53 4.31 30.05
N LEU A 133 -15.34 4.37 29.44
CA LEU A 133 -14.25 3.45 29.74
C LEU A 133 -13.73 3.63 31.18
N PHE A 134 -13.59 4.87 31.67
CA PHE A 134 -13.20 5.14 33.05
C PHE A 134 -14.22 4.62 34.05
N ALA A 135 -15.52 4.83 33.79
CA ALA A 135 -16.59 4.33 34.65
C ALA A 135 -16.57 2.80 34.74
N LEU A 136 -16.38 2.10 33.61
CA LEU A 136 -16.26 0.64 33.57
C LEU A 136 -15.05 0.14 34.37
N ALA A 137 -13.90 0.81 34.25
CA ALA A 137 -12.70 0.46 35.00
C ALA A 137 -12.86 0.71 36.49
N ALA A 138 -13.49 1.82 36.88
CA ALA A 138 -13.75 2.16 38.28
C ALA A 138 -14.74 1.18 38.93
N GLU A 139 -15.81 0.79 38.23
CA GLU A 139 -16.76 -0.23 38.69
C GLU A 139 -16.08 -1.58 38.96
N ARG A 140 -15.13 -1.96 38.10
CA ARG A 140 -14.41 -3.23 38.18
C ARG A 140 -13.17 -3.19 39.07
N GLY A 141 -12.69 -2.00 39.45
CA GLY A 141 -11.44 -1.81 40.19
C GLY A 141 -10.20 -2.24 39.39
N THR A 142 -10.23 -2.14 38.06
CA THR A 142 -9.16 -2.61 37.17
C THR A 142 -8.37 -1.44 36.58
N PRO A 143 -7.03 -1.50 36.49
CA PRO A 143 -6.26 -0.49 35.77
C PRO A 143 -6.57 -0.54 34.27
N LEU A 144 -6.36 0.59 33.59
CA LEU A 144 -6.52 0.71 32.14
C LEU A 144 -5.16 0.84 31.45
N SER A 145 -5.08 0.25 30.26
CA SER A 145 -3.97 0.46 29.33
C SER A 145 -4.48 0.61 27.90
N GLY A 146 -3.71 1.30 27.05
CA GLY A 146 -4.08 1.57 25.66
C GLY A 146 -4.13 3.06 25.34
N THR A 147 -5.07 3.48 24.48
CA THR A 147 -5.09 4.86 23.96
C THR A 147 -6.51 5.36 23.67
N LEU A 148 -6.84 6.58 24.11
CA LEU A 148 -8.20 7.12 23.99
C LEU A 148 -8.54 7.69 22.60
N GLY A 149 -7.55 7.88 21.73
CA GLY A 149 -7.79 8.24 20.33
C GLY A 149 -8.13 9.70 20.08
N ALA A 150 -7.81 10.60 21.03
CA ALA A 150 -8.11 12.03 20.88
C ALA A 150 -7.24 12.71 19.82
N THR A 151 -7.82 13.66 19.09
CA THR A 151 -7.10 14.71 18.33
C THR A 151 -7.34 16.03 19.03
N LEU A 152 -6.28 16.72 19.49
CA LEU A 152 -6.39 17.87 20.38
C LEU A 152 -6.86 19.15 19.68
N GLU A 153 -8.14 19.17 19.32
CA GLU A 153 -8.82 20.30 18.70
C GLU A 153 -9.60 21.14 19.73
N THR A 154 -9.81 20.59 20.93
CA THR A 154 -10.61 21.21 22.00
C THR A 154 -9.91 21.18 23.36
N PRO A 155 -10.22 22.15 24.26
CA PRO A 155 -9.68 22.15 25.63
C PRO A 155 -10.08 20.91 26.45
N GLU A 156 -11.26 20.34 26.20
CA GLU A 156 -11.76 19.14 26.88
C GLU A 156 -10.83 17.93 26.66
N LEU A 157 -10.26 17.79 25.46
CA LEU A 157 -9.34 16.70 25.14
C LEU A 157 -7.95 16.90 25.75
N VAL A 158 -7.57 18.14 26.07
CA VAL A 158 -6.34 18.42 26.83
C VAL A 158 -6.52 18.04 28.30
N GLU A 159 -7.69 18.29 28.88
CA GLU A 159 -8.01 17.84 30.25
C GLU A 159 -8.00 16.31 30.34
N LEU A 160 -8.50 15.62 29.31
CA LEU A 160 -8.42 14.17 29.22
C LEU A 160 -6.97 13.65 29.29
N ALA A 161 -6.03 14.34 28.63
CA ALA A 161 -4.62 14.00 28.69
C ALA A 161 -3.98 14.25 30.06
N ARG A 162 -4.40 15.32 30.77
CA ARG A 162 -4.00 15.54 32.17
C ARG A 162 -4.48 14.40 33.06
N ARG A 163 -5.75 14.03 32.93
CA ARG A 163 -6.33 12.92 33.70
C ARG A 163 -5.63 11.60 33.42
N CYS A 164 -5.27 11.31 32.17
CA CYS A 164 -4.44 10.14 31.84
C CYS A 164 -3.08 10.20 32.55
N ALA A 165 -2.39 11.33 32.55
CA ALA A 165 -1.10 11.48 33.22
C ALA A 165 -1.19 11.33 34.75
N ASP A 166 -2.23 11.91 35.37
CA ASP A 166 -2.40 11.97 36.82
C ASP A 166 -3.00 10.68 37.41
N GLU A 167 -4.01 10.08 36.75
CA GLU A 167 -4.83 8.99 37.30
C GLU A 167 -4.62 7.64 36.60
N HIS A 168 -4.20 7.64 35.32
CA HIS A 168 -4.17 6.43 34.47
C HIS A 168 -2.86 6.28 33.69
N PRO A 169 -1.72 6.01 34.34
CA PRO A 169 -0.40 6.02 33.71
C PRO A 169 -0.18 4.97 32.59
N GLY A 170 -1.08 3.98 32.47
CA GLY A 170 -1.09 3.02 31.37
C GLY A 170 -1.80 3.51 30.09
N LEU A 171 -2.51 4.63 30.18
CA LEU A 171 -3.25 5.23 29.07
C LEU A 171 -2.49 6.38 28.43
N ARG A 172 -2.65 6.47 27.11
CA ARG A 172 -2.34 7.65 26.32
C ARG A 172 -3.63 8.32 25.88
N ALA A 173 -3.69 9.63 25.88
CA ALA A 173 -4.88 10.32 25.42
C ALA A 173 -4.96 10.43 23.88
N VAL A 174 -3.82 10.63 23.21
CA VAL A 174 -3.79 11.16 21.84
C VAL A 174 -3.19 10.16 20.85
N VAL A 175 -3.80 10.08 19.66
CA VAL A 175 -3.23 9.39 18.50
C VAL A 175 -2.83 10.41 17.45
N VAL A 176 -1.56 10.44 17.10
CA VAL A 176 -1.05 11.12 15.90
C VAL A 176 -1.29 10.18 14.71
N ASP A 177 -2.45 10.30 14.07
CA ASP A 177 -2.83 9.41 12.97
C ASP A 177 -2.36 9.95 11.62
N ALA A 178 -1.33 9.32 11.04
CA ALA A 178 -0.81 9.68 9.72
C ALA A 178 -1.45 8.87 8.59
N THR A 179 -2.23 7.83 8.91
CA THR A 179 -2.86 6.96 7.90
C THR A 179 -3.79 7.68 6.93
N PRO A 180 -4.53 8.75 7.32
CA PRO A 180 -5.36 9.50 6.35
C PRO A 180 -4.55 10.13 5.22
N TYR A 181 -3.31 10.57 5.47
CA TYR A 181 -2.45 11.14 4.42
C TYR A 181 -2.04 10.05 3.41
N HIS A 182 -1.64 8.87 3.91
CA HIS A 182 -1.34 7.71 3.07
C HIS A 182 -2.57 7.29 2.26
N ASP A 183 -3.74 7.19 2.89
CA ASP A 183 -4.99 6.81 2.23
C ASP A 183 -5.47 7.86 1.21
N ALA A 184 -5.04 9.12 1.33
CA ALA A 184 -5.23 10.17 0.32
C ALA A 184 -4.21 10.10 -0.84
N GLY A 185 -3.15 9.29 -0.71
CA GLY A 185 -2.14 9.06 -1.75
C GLY A 185 -0.75 9.61 -1.40
N ALA A 186 -0.47 9.95 -0.15
CA ALA A 186 0.86 10.40 0.27
C ALA A 186 1.93 9.33 0.00
N SER A 187 3.17 9.77 -0.19
CA SER A 187 4.36 8.92 -0.10
C SER A 187 4.81 8.68 1.35
N ASP A 188 5.86 7.87 1.54
CA ASP A 188 6.41 7.61 2.87
C ASP A 188 7.02 8.88 3.51
N VAL A 189 7.71 9.72 2.75
CA VAL A 189 8.24 11.01 3.26
C VAL A 189 7.11 11.98 3.61
N GLU A 190 6.07 12.03 2.77
CA GLU A 190 4.92 12.91 2.99
C GLU A 190 4.15 12.51 4.26
N GLU A 191 3.90 11.20 4.46
CA GLU A 191 3.29 10.65 5.68
C GLU A 191 4.13 10.96 6.93
N LEU A 192 5.44 10.74 6.87
CA LEU A 192 6.36 11.02 7.99
C LEU A 192 6.37 12.51 8.36
N GLY A 193 6.48 13.42 7.38
CA GLY A 193 6.51 14.86 7.65
C GLY A 193 5.18 15.39 8.21
N CYS A 194 4.04 14.94 7.67
CA CYS A 194 2.72 15.29 8.21
C CYS A 194 2.54 14.76 9.64
N SER A 195 3.03 13.55 9.92
CA SER A 195 3.02 12.96 11.25
C SER A 195 3.83 13.80 12.26
N MET A 196 5.01 14.29 11.87
CA MET A 196 5.82 15.15 12.74
C MET A 196 5.13 16.49 13.00
N ALA A 197 4.54 17.11 11.98
CA ALA A 197 3.77 18.35 12.14
C ALA A 197 2.59 18.17 13.11
N LEU A 198 1.80 17.11 12.93
CA LEU A 198 0.67 16.79 13.81
C LEU A 198 1.13 16.48 15.25
N GLY A 199 2.19 15.69 15.41
CA GLY A 199 2.77 15.37 16.71
C GLY A 199 3.28 16.60 17.46
N VAL A 200 3.96 17.52 16.78
CA VAL A 200 4.44 18.78 17.37
C VAL A 200 3.27 19.71 17.71
N ALA A 201 2.23 19.77 16.88
CA ALA A 201 1.01 20.53 17.18
C ALA A 201 0.34 20.03 18.47
N HIS A 202 0.20 18.71 18.63
CA HIS A 202 -0.32 18.13 19.87
C HIS A 202 0.61 18.36 21.07
N LEU A 203 1.93 18.25 20.89
CA LEU A 203 2.90 18.56 21.95
C LEU A 203 2.76 20.01 22.45
N ARG A 204 2.58 20.97 21.54
CA ARG A 204 2.31 22.38 21.87
C ARG A 204 1.00 22.54 22.64
N ALA A 205 -0.07 21.87 22.20
CA ALA A 205 -1.37 21.94 22.87
C ALA A 205 -1.33 21.37 24.29
N LEU A 206 -0.69 20.21 24.50
CA LEU A 206 -0.55 19.57 25.82
C LEU A 206 0.28 20.42 26.78
N THR A 207 1.39 20.97 26.31
CA THR A 207 2.27 21.81 27.13
C THR A 207 1.62 23.16 27.46
N ALA A 208 0.87 23.75 26.54
CA ALA A 208 0.02 24.91 26.83
C ALA A 208 -1.09 24.58 27.85
N GLY A 209 -1.56 23.33 27.88
CA GLY A 209 -2.46 22.77 28.89
C GLY A 209 -1.82 22.48 30.25
N GLY A 210 -0.53 22.79 30.43
CA GLY A 210 0.17 22.67 31.70
C GLY A 210 0.78 21.30 31.97
N LEU A 211 0.84 20.39 31.00
CA LEU A 211 1.69 19.20 31.10
C LEU A 211 3.16 19.60 30.91
N SER A 212 4.06 18.93 31.62
CA SER A 212 5.48 18.99 31.28
C SER A 212 5.74 18.35 29.91
N VAL A 213 6.87 18.69 29.27
CA VAL A 213 7.26 18.09 28.00
C VAL A 213 7.32 16.56 28.10
N ARG A 214 7.85 16.01 29.20
CA ARG A 214 7.94 14.57 29.43
C ARG A 214 6.56 13.91 29.48
N GLU A 215 5.63 14.50 30.23
CA GLU A 215 4.26 13.98 30.31
C GLU A 215 3.57 14.06 28.95
N ALA A 216 3.71 15.19 28.26
CA ALA A 216 3.11 15.40 26.95
C ALA A 216 3.63 14.41 25.89
N LEU A 217 4.96 14.18 25.83
CA LEU A 217 5.55 13.13 24.99
C LEU A 217 4.98 11.75 25.34
N GLY A 218 4.75 11.49 26.63
CA GLY A 218 4.13 10.27 27.14
C GLY A 218 2.63 10.15 26.88
N GLN A 219 1.97 11.12 26.26
CA GLN A 219 0.53 11.04 25.93
C GLN A 219 0.25 10.72 24.47
N LEU A 220 1.27 10.53 23.64
CA LEU A 220 1.15 10.34 22.20
C LEU A 220 1.42 8.89 21.78
N GLU A 221 0.48 8.31 21.03
CA GLU A 221 0.71 7.13 20.18
C GLU A 221 0.74 7.59 18.71
N PHE A 222 1.62 7.03 17.88
CA PHE A 222 1.71 7.38 16.46
C PHE A 222 1.19 6.23 15.61
N ARG A 223 0.27 6.53 14.69
CA ARG A 223 -0.29 5.54 13.78
C ARG A 223 0.24 5.75 12.37
N TYR A 224 0.81 4.70 11.79
CA TYR A 224 1.42 4.71 10.46
C TYR A 224 0.87 3.59 9.59
N CYS A 225 0.86 3.83 8.29
CA CYS A 225 0.53 2.83 7.30
C CYS A 225 1.72 1.87 7.04
N ALA A 226 1.44 0.57 6.95
CA ALA A 226 2.36 -0.45 6.47
C ALA A 226 1.93 -0.94 5.08
N THR A 227 2.85 -0.96 4.12
CA THR A 227 2.55 -1.30 2.72
C THR A 227 3.20 -2.61 2.31
N ALA A 228 2.87 -3.11 1.11
CA ALA A 228 3.54 -4.27 0.53
C ALA A 228 5.01 -4.00 0.11
N ASP A 229 5.47 -2.74 0.15
CA ASP A 229 6.90 -2.44 0.09
C ASP A 229 7.52 -2.71 1.47
N GLN A 230 8.07 -3.91 1.59
CA GLN A 230 8.62 -4.44 2.83
C GLN A 230 9.73 -3.54 3.38
N PHE A 231 10.70 -3.14 2.56
CA PHE A 231 11.87 -2.40 3.02
C PHE A 231 11.56 -0.93 3.26
N ALA A 232 10.71 -0.31 2.44
CA ALA A 232 10.25 1.04 2.69
C ALA A 232 9.47 1.12 4.00
N THR A 233 8.58 0.15 4.29
CA THR A 233 7.86 0.08 5.57
C THR A 233 8.81 -0.05 6.76
N ILE A 234 9.81 -0.96 6.68
CA ILE A 234 10.83 -1.12 7.74
C ILE A 234 11.57 0.19 7.95
N ALA A 235 12.06 0.79 6.87
CA ALA A 235 12.87 2.01 6.93
C ALA A 235 12.06 3.22 7.43
N LYS A 236 10.78 3.34 7.04
CA LYS A 236 9.86 4.39 7.48
C LYS A 236 9.64 4.37 8.99
N LEU A 237 9.32 3.20 9.57
CA LEU A 237 9.09 3.10 11.01
C LEU A 237 10.35 3.40 11.82
N ARG A 238 11.53 3.02 11.32
CA ARG A 238 12.83 3.41 11.91
C ARG A 238 13.06 4.93 11.79
N ALA A 239 12.77 5.51 10.63
CA ALA A 239 12.91 6.95 10.38
C ALA A 239 12.00 7.78 11.30
N ALA A 240 10.73 7.37 11.47
CA ALA A 240 9.78 8.02 12.37
C ALA A 240 10.31 8.16 13.80
N ARG A 241 10.91 7.10 14.37
CA ARG A 241 11.50 7.16 15.72
C ARG A 241 12.67 8.12 15.79
N ARG A 242 13.54 8.13 14.77
CA ARG A 242 14.67 9.07 14.68
C ARG A 242 14.19 10.52 14.62
N LEU A 243 13.18 10.80 13.79
CA LEU A 243 12.58 12.12 13.66
C LEU A 243 12.00 12.58 15.01
N TRP A 244 11.22 11.73 15.66
CA TRP A 244 10.60 12.06 16.93
C TRP A 244 11.60 12.23 18.07
N ALA A 245 12.65 11.41 18.11
CA ALA A 245 13.75 11.59 19.07
C ALA A 245 14.43 12.96 18.90
N ARG A 246 14.55 13.44 17.66
CA ARG A 246 15.09 14.78 17.39
C ARG A 246 14.16 15.91 17.83
N VAL A 247 12.84 15.72 17.70
CA VAL A 247 11.84 16.64 18.28
C VAL A 247 11.98 16.69 19.80
N ALA A 248 12.01 15.54 20.47
CA ALA A 248 12.16 15.46 21.93
C ALA A 248 13.46 16.13 22.41
N GLU A 249 14.58 15.91 21.71
CA GLU A 249 15.86 16.58 21.98
C GLU A 249 15.75 18.10 21.84
N ALA A 250 15.14 18.60 20.76
CA ALA A 250 14.93 20.03 20.54
C ALA A 250 14.03 20.67 21.62
N CYS A 251 13.13 19.90 22.23
CA CYS A 251 12.31 20.32 23.36
C CYS A 251 13.01 20.18 24.72
N GLY A 252 14.30 19.80 24.77
CA GLY A 252 15.07 19.64 25.99
C GLY A 252 14.79 18.34 26.77
N ALA A 253 14.17 17.37 26.12
CA ALA A 253 13.77 16.08 26.70
C ALA A 253 14.45 14.91 25.96
N ALA A 254 15.75 15.05 25.68
CA ALA A 254 16.52 14.04 24.96
C ALA A 254 16.46 12.66 25.66
N GLY A 255 16.11 11.62 24.90
CA GLY A 255 15.98 10.26 25.41
C GLY A 255 14.66 9.98 26.15
N GLU A 256 13.83 11.00 26.40
CA GLU A 256 12.47 10.84 26.89
C GLU A 256 11.49 10.66 25.73
N GLY A 257 10.33 10.03 26.00
CA GLY A 257 9.24 10.03 25.02
C GLY A 257 9.51 9.21 23.76
N VAL A 258 10.11 8.02 23.91
CA VAL A 258 10.27 7.06 22.80
C VAL A 258 8.93 6.88 22.10
N GLN A 259 8.95 7.06 20.77
CA GLN A 259 7.73 7.02 19.98
C GLN A 259 7.09 5.63 20.05
N VAL A 260 5.85 5.56 20.53
CA VAL A 260 5.04 4.33 20.47
C VAL A 260 4.32 4.29 19.13
N GLN A 261 4.47 3.19 18.39
CA GLN A 261 3.97 3.07 17.03
C GLN A 261 2.90 1.98 16.89
N HIS A 262 1.75 2.37 16.35
CA HIS A 262 0.72 1.48 15.86
C HIS A 262 0.77 1.44 14.33
N ALA A 263 1.23 0.32 13.76
CA ALA A 263 1.23 0.13 12.31
C ALA A 263 -0.08 -0.52 11.85
N VAL A 264 -0.69 0.02 10.79
CA VAL A 264 -1.91 -0.52 10.18
C VAL A 264 -1.62 -0.84 8.72
N THR A 265 -1.95 -2.04 8.25
CA THR A 265 -1.74 -2.38 6.83
C THR A 265 -2.57 -1.45 5.93
N SER A 266 -2.00 -0.95 4.84
CA SER A 266 -2.57 0.03 3.89
C SER A 266 -3.97 -0.30 3.39
N SER A 267 -4.89 0.66 3.46
CA SER A 267 -6.20 0.58 2.80
C SER A 267 -6.07 0.84 1.30
N ALA A 268 -5.22 1.81 0.92
CA ALA A 268 -5.00 2.20 -0.48
C ALA A 268 -4.48 1.05 -1.39
N MET A 269 -3.76 0.08 -0.83
CA MET A 269 -3.24 -1.06 -1.62
C MET A 269 -4.25 -2.21 -1.81
N MET A 270 -5.39 -2.16 -1.13
CA MET A 270 -6.38 -3.24 -1.13
C MET A 270 -7.20 -3.23 -2.42
N THR A 271 -7.45 -4.41 -2.95
CA THR A 271 -8.20 -4.60 -4.20
C THR A 271 -9.55 -5.25 -3.91
N ALA A 272 -10.60 -4.76 -4.56
CA ALA A 272 -11.93 -5.38 -4.56
C ALA A 272 -11.97 -6.59 -5.51
N ARG A 273 -11.17 -6.54 -6.58
CA ARG A 273 -10.94 -7.64 -7.53
C ARG A 273 -9.80 -8.52 -7.04
N ASP A 274 -9.98 -9.83 -7.17
CA ASP A 274 -9.13 -10.87 -6.59
C ASP A 274 -8.71 -10.56 -5.14
N PRO A 275 -9.68 -10.42 -4.21
CA PRO A 275 -9.40 -9.92 -2.86
C PRO A 275 -8.50 -10.88 -2.06
N TRP A 276 -8.36 -12.14 -2.47
CA TRP A 276 -7.47 -13.11 -1.82
C TRP A 276 -6.00 -12.67 -1.86
N VAL A 277 -5.60 -11.94 -2.92
CA VAL A 277 -4.25 -11.36 -3.04
C VAL A 277 -4.00 -10.34 -1.92
N ASN A 278 -5.04 -9.74 -1.34
CA ASN A 278 -4.87 -8.87 -0.17
C ASN A 278 -4.28 -9.62 1.03
N MET A 279 -4.50 -10.93 1.18
CA MET A 279 -3.83 -11.73 2.23
C MET A 279 -2.30 -11.73 2.06
N LEU A 280 -1.82 -11.73 0.81
CA LEU A 280 -0.39 -11.66 0.51
C LEU A 280 0.15 -10.26 0.78
N ARG A 281 -0.58 -9.22 0.35
CA ARG A 281 -0.23 -7.81 0.60
C ARG A 281 -0.12 -7.53 2.09
N THR A 282 -1.09 -7.97 2.88
CA THR A 282 -1.09 -7.76 4.33
C THR A 282 -0.05 -8.59 5.06
N THR A 283 0.33 -9.76 4.54
CA THR A 283 1.46 -10.54 5.09
C THR A 283 2.78 -9.78 4.94
N LEU A 284 3.06 -9.22 3.75
CA LEU A 284 4.25 -8.40 3.52
C LEU A 284 4.25 -7.12 4.37
N ALA A 285 3.11 -6.44 4.44
CA ALA A 285 2.95 -5.25 5.26
C ALA A 285 3.12 -5.54 6.76
N CYS A 286 2.54 -6.64 7.26
CA CYS A 286 2.71 -7.07 8.65
C CYS A 286 4.17 -7.43 8.95
N PHE A 287 4.86 -8.12 8.03
CA PHE A 287 6.29 -8.40 8.16
C PHE A 287 7.08 -7.10 8.26
N GLY A 288 6.85 -6.16 7.33
CA GLY A 288 7.53 -4.88 7.30
C GLY A 288 7.29 -4.06 8.58
N ALA A 289 6.05 -4.06 9.08
CA ALA A 289 5.68 -3.40 10.33
C ALA A 289 6.38 -4.01 11.55
N GLY A 290 6.35 -5.34 11.67
CA GLY A 290 6.97 -6.07 12.77
C GLY A 290 8.49 -5.92 12.81
N VAL A 291 9.16 -6.14 11.67
CA VAL A 291 10.63 -5.97 11.55
C VAL A 291 11.03 -4.50 11.67
N GLY A 292 10.20 -3.58 11.18
CA GLY A 292 10.33 -2.15 11.39
C GLY A 292 10.13 -1.73 12.85
N GLY A 293 9.71 -2.65 13.73
CA GLY A 293 9.64 -2.46 15.16
C GLY A 293 8.41 -1.67 15.63
N ALA A 294 7.27 -1.79 14.95
CA ALA A 294 6.01 -1.30 15.49
C ALA A 294 5.72 -1.94 16.87
N ASP A 295 5.13 -1.18 17.78
CA ASP A 295 4.74 -1.70 19.10
C ASP A 295 3.43 -2.46 19.04
N ALA A 296 2.51 -1.99 18.18
CA ALA A 296 1.27 -2.68 17.85
C ALA A 296 1.08 -2.77 16.33
N VAL A 297 0.51 -3.87 15.85
CA VAL A 297 0.20 -4.07 14.44
C VAL A 297 -1.28 -4.46 14.28
N THR A 298 -1.96 -3.79 13.37
CA THR A 298 -3.28 -4.18 12.89
C THR A 298 -3.20 -4.59 11.43
N VAL A 299 -3.47 -5.87 11.18
CA VAL A 299 -3.72 -6.39 9.85
C VAL A 299 -5.20 -6.18 9.51
N GLN A 300 -5.46 -5.47 8.41
CA GLN A 300 -6.81 -5.37 7.87
C GLN A 300 -7.25 -6.72 7.27
N PRO A 301 -8.51 -7.13 7.48
CA PRO A 301 -9.08 -8.27 6.78
C PRO A 301 -8.98 -8.12 5.26
N PHE A 302 -8.74 -9.23 4.54
CA PHE A 302 -8.50 -9.22 3.10
C PHE A 302 -9.69 -8.66 2.28
N ASP A 303 -10.89 -8.67 2.88
CA ASP A 303 -12.16 -8.23 2.32
C ASP A 303 -12.61 -6.86 2.86
N ALA A 304 -11.75 -6.14 3.59
CA ALA A 304 -12.11 -4.90 4.28
C ALA A 304 -12.63 -3.79 3.34
N VAL A 305 -12.26 -3.80 2.06
CA VAL A 305 -12.77 -2.82 1.06
C VAL A 305 -14.12 -3.20 0.48
N LEU A 306 -14.57 -4.45 0.67
CA LEU A 306 -15.83 -4.97 0.14
C LEU A 306 -17.00 -4.74 1.09
N GLY A 307 -16.73 -4.60 2.39
CA GLY A 307 -17.74 -4.42 3.43
C GLY A 307 -17.23 -4.83 4.80
N LEU A 308 -18.15 -5.14 5.71
CA LEU A 308 -17.81 -5.56 7.07
C LEU A 308 -17.14 -6.94 7.07
N PRO A 309 -15.97 -7.09 7.73
CA PRO A 309 -15.30 -8.37 7.88
C PRO A 309 -16.13 -9.41 8.63
N ASP A 310 -16.10 -10.65 8.19
CA ASP A 310 -16.70 -11.78 8.90
C ASP A 310 -15.70 -12.46 9.86
N ALA A 311 -16.13 -13.51 10.56
CA ALA A 311 -15.27 -14.25 11.49
C ALA A 311 -14.08 -14.94 10.79
N PHE A 312 -14.25 -15.37 9.54
CA PHE A 312 -13.18 -15.99 8.76
C PHE A 312 -12.11 -14.95 8.42
N SER A 313 -12.50 -13.77 7.91
CA SER A 313 -11.55 -12.76 7.46
C SER A 313 -10.80 -12.11 8.64
N ARG A 314 -11.46 -11.89 9.78
CA ARG A 314 -10.77 -11.51 11.04
C ARG A 314 -9.80 -12.57 11.52
N ARG A 315 -10.16 -13.86 11.45
CA ARG A 315 -9.26 -14.96 11.81
C ARG A 315 -8.02 -15.00 10.92
N ILE A 316 -8.17 -14.83 9.61
CA ILE A 316 -6.99 -14.76 8.73
C ILE A 316 -6.11 -13.57 9.10
N ALA A 317 -6.69 -12.39 9.31
CA ALA A 317 -5.94 -11.19 9.71
C ALA A 317 -5.12 -11.40 11.01
N ARG A 318 -5.73 -11.98 12.06
CA ARG A 318 -5.01 -12.27 13.32
C ARG A 318 -3.94 -13.34 13.11
N ASN A 319 -4.27 -14.44 12.40
CA ASN A 319 -3.38 -15.59 12.25
C ASN A 319 -2.15 -15.27 11.41
N THR A 320 -2.25 -14.33 10.45
CA THR A 320 -1.07 -13.82 9.74
C THR A 320 -0.03 -13.31 10.73
N GLN A 321 -0.46 -12.57 11.76
CA GLN A 321 0.46 -12.04 12.78
C GLN A 321 0.99 -13.15 13.69
N SER A 322 0.11 -14.04 14.16
CA SER A 322 0.50 -15.18 15.01
C SER A 322 1.51 -16.10 14.31
N LEU A 323 1.33 -16.38 13.02
CA LEU A 323 2.26 -17.19 12.23
C LEU A 323 3.62 -16.49 12.11
N LEU A 324 3.65 -15.18 11.87
CA LEU A 324 4.89 -14.41 11.79
C LEU A 324 5.64 -14.37 13.13
N LEU A 325 4.92 -14.29 14.25
CA LEU A 325 5.51 -14.27 15.59
C LEU A 325 5.97 -15.65 16.06
N GLU A 326 5.08 -16.65 16.01
CA GLU A 326 5.27 -17.94 16.67
C GLU A 326 5.97 -18.98 15.78
N GLU A 327 5.64 -19.01 14.48
CA GLU A 327 6.21 -20.00 13.55
C GLU A 327 7.43 -19.45 12.81
N SER A 328 7.38 -18.16 12.42
CA SER A 328 8.51 -17.49 11.73
C SER A 328 9.49 -16.82 12.69
N SER A 329 9.16 -16.76 13.99
CA SER A 329 10.05 -16.24 15.05
C SER A 329 10.50 -14.78 14.85
N LEU A 330 9.72 -13.96 14.13
CA LEU A 330 10.12 -12.58 13.80
C LEU A 330 10.19 -11.66 15.02
N GLY A 331 9.55 -12.01 16.13
CA GLY A 331 9.63 -11.28 17.39
C GLY A 331 10.83 -11.62 18.29
N ARG A 332 11.73 -12.54 17.87
CA ARG A 332 12.84 -13.03 18.73
C ARG A 332 14.06 -12.11 18.76
N VAL A 333 14.26 -11.30 17.72
CA VAL A 333 15.42 -10.40 17.56
C VAL A 333 14.89 -8.99 17.36
N ALA A 334 15.32 -8.05 18.21
CA ALA A 334 15.00 -6.64 17.96
C ALA A 334 15.81 -6.09 16.79
N ASP A 335 15.14 -5.26 15.98
CA ASP A 335 15.70 -4.57 14.83
C ASP A 335 16.57 -5.50 13.97
N ALA A 336 16.00 -6.63 13.52
CA ALA A 336 16.72 -7.62 12.72
C ALA A 336 17.30 -7.05 11.41
N ALA A 337 16.79 -5.91 10.95
CA ALA A 337 17.30 -5.16 9.81
C ALA A 337 18.47 -4.22 10.14
N GLY A 338 18.78 -4.02 11.42
CA GLY A 338 19.87 -3.17 11.88
C GLY A 338 21.23 -3.65 11.35
N GLY A 339 22.00 -2.71 10.83
CA GLY A 339 23.28 -3.00 10.16
C GLY A 339 23.17 -3.44 8.69
N SER A 340 21.96 -3.65 8.16
CA SER A 340 21.78 -3.78 6.70
C SER A 340 22.11 -2.46 6.02
N TRP A 341 23.14 -2.46 5.15
CA TRP A 341 23.58 -1.26 4.43
C TRP A 341 22.43 -0.55 3.71
N TYR A 342 21.57 -1.31 3.04
CA TYR A 342 20.39 -0.78 2.36
C TYR A 342 19.39 -0.15 3.33
N VAL A 343 18.97 -0.89 4.38
CA VAL A 343 17.92 -0.39 5.28
C VAL A 343 18.41 0.81 6.09
N GLU A 344 19.66 0.82 6.53
CA GLU A 344 20.23 1.97 7.23
C GLU A 344 20.26 3.21 6.34
N ARG A 345 20.69 3.04 5.09
CA ARG A 345 20.74 4.15 4.14
C ARG A 345 19.35 4.67 3.80
N LEU A 346 18.40 3.79 3.50
CA LEU A 346 17.02 4.18 3.20
C LEU A 346 16.35 4.86 4.42
N THR A 347 16.57 4.36 5.63
CA THR A 347 16.09 5.01 6.87
C THR A 347 16.65 6.42 7.00
N HIS A 348 17.93 6.62 6.71
CA HIS A 348 18.55 7.94 6.75
C HIS A 348 17.95 8.89 5.71
N ASP A 349 17.87 8.45 4.45
CA ASP A 349 17.37 9.29 3.35
C ASP A 349 15.89 9.67 3.57
N LEU A 350 15.05 8.73 4.03
CA LEU A 350 13.66 9.00 4.42
C LEU A 350 13.59 10.03 5.55
N ALA A 351 14.40 9.88 6.60
CA ALA A 351 14.40 10.82 7.72
C ALA A 351 14.85 12.23 7.29
N VAL A 352 15.88 12.35 6.45
CA VAL A 352 16.34 13.66 5.96
C VAL A 352 15.25 14.33 5.12
N ALA A 353 14.66 13.61 4.17
CA ALA A 353 13.61 14.14 3.31
C ALA A 353 12.34 14.50 4.11
N ALA A 354 11.94 13.66 5.07
CA ALA A 354 10.77 13.92 5.91
C ALA A 354 10.98 15.10 6.87
N TRP A 355 12.20 15.28 7.38
CA TRP A 355 12.52 16.44 8.20
C TRP A 355 12.43 17.74 7.40
N ALA A 356 12.94 17.75 6.17
CA ALA A 356 12.82 18.91 5.28
C ALA A 356 11.34 19.22 4.97
N TRP A 357 10.54 18.20 4.65
CA TRP A 357 9.10 18.37 4.44
C TRP A 357 8.37 18.89 5.68
N PHE A 358 8.68 18.34 6.86
CA PHE A 358 8.16 18.84 8.14
C PHE A 358 8.49 20.33 8.35
N GLN A 359 9.73 20.76 8.06
CA GLN A 359 10.12 22.16 8.16
C GLN A 359 9.36 23.07 7.19
N GLU A 360 9.08 22.59 5.97
CA GLU A 360 8.24 23.31 5.00
C GLU A 360 6.80 23.49 5.53
N ILE A 361 6.20 22.42 6.09
CA ILE A 361 4.86 22.48 6.71
C ILE A 361 4.84 23.52 7.83
N GLU A 362 5.81 23.46 8.75
CA GLU A 362 5.90 24.40 9.89
C GLU A 362 6.09 25.85 9.44
N ALA A 363 6.89 26.07 8.38
CA ALA A 363 7.10 27.39 7.81
C ALA A 363 5.85 27.97 7.13
N ALA A 364 4.98 27.11 6.59
CA ALA A 364 3.75 27.53 5.92
C ALA A 364 2.67 28.04 6.90
N GLY A 365 2.73 27.65 8.18
CA GLY A 365 1.78 28.09 9.20
C GLY A 365 0.32 27.82 8.80
N GLU A 366 -0.51 28.87 8.70
CA GLU A 366 -1.91 28.76 8.27
C GLU A 366 -2.07 28.17 6.85
N GLY A 367 -1.06 28.27 5.99
CA GLY A 367 -1.06 27.69 4.64
C GLY A 367 -0.73 26.20 4.57
N ALA A 368 -0.38 25.56 5.70
CA ALA A 368 0.08 24.17 5.76
C ALA A 368 -0.91 23.18 5.14
N ALA A 369 -2.21 23.31 5.41
CA ALA A 369 -3.22 22.39 4.91
C ALA A 369 -3.29 22.36 3.38
N ALA A 370 -3.29 23.53 2.74
CA ALA A 370 -3.30 23.64 1.28
C ALA A 370 -2.01 23.11 0.65
N LEU A 371 -0.86 23.37 1.28
CA LEU A 371 0.44 22.86 0.84
C LEU A 371 0.50 21.32 0.91
N ILE A 372 -0.03 20.72 1.98
CA ILE A 372 -0.11 19.26 2.14
C ILE A 372 -1.02 18.66 1.08
N GLU A 373 -2.21 19.22 0.86
CA GLU A 373 -3.17 18.75 -0.13
C GLU A 373 -2.58 18.78 -1.55
N GLU A 374 -1.96 19.90 -1.94
CA GLU A 374 -1.32 20.06 -3.25
C GLU A 374 -0.21 19.03 -3.48
N ARG A 375 0.66 18.83 -2.48
CA ARG A 375 1.79 17.90 -2.59
C ARG A 375 1.32 16.44 -2.68
N ILE A 376 0.37 16.04 -1.83
CA ILE A 376 -0.22 14.70 -1.88
C ILE A 376 -0.95 14.46 -3.20
N ALA A 377 -1.70 15.45 -3.71
CA ALA A 377 -2.38 15.34 -5.00
C ALA A 377 -1.38 15.16 -6.17
N ALA A 378 -0.25 15.87 -6.14
CA ALA A 378 0.81 15.71 -7.14
C ALA A 378 1.45 14.31 -7.08
N THR A 379 1.72 13.79 -5.88
CA THR A 379 2.24 12.43 -5.70
C THR A 379 1.24 11.37 -6.13
N ARG A 380 -0.03 11.53 -5.76
CA ARG A 380 -1.12 10.68 -6.24
C ARG A 380 -1.22 10.67 -7.76
N SER A 381 -1.17 11.83 -8.41
CA SER A 381 -1.24 11.92 -9.87
C SER A 381 -0.09 11.18 -10.57
N ARG A 382 1.13 11.24 -10.02
CA ARG A 382 2.27 10.47 -10.54
C ARG A 382 2.06 8.97 -10.37
N ARG A 383 1.53 8.54 -9.21
CA ARG A 383 1.20 7.14 -8.95
C ARG A 383 0.10 6.63 -9.88
N ASP A 384 -0.95 7.41 -10.08
CA ASP A 384 -2.04 7.09 -11.00
C ASP A 384 -1.52 6.94 -12.44
N ASP A 385 -0.58 7.78 -12.86
CA ASP A 385 0.11 7.65 -14.16
C ASP A 385 0.95 6.38 -14.25
N ASP A 386 1.70 6.02 -13.20
CA ASP A 386 2.48 4.77 -13.14
C ASP A 386 1.58 3.53 -13.19
N ILE A 387 0.43 3.57 -12.53
CA ILE A 387 -0.59 2.49 -12.54
C ILE A 387 -1.22 2.39 -13.93
N ALA A 388 -1.54 3.51 -14.56
CA ALA A 388 -2.08 3.59 -15.91
C ALA A 388 -1.11 2.97 -16.93
N HIS A 389 0.19 3.24 -16.78
CA HIS A 389 1.25 2.74 -17.65
C HIS A 389 1.83 1.38 -17.22
N ARG A 390 1.26 0.75 -16.17
CA ARG A 390 1.74 -0.50 -15.55
C ARG A 390 3.21 -0.46 -15.13
N ARG A 391 3.76 0.72 -14.86
CA ARG A 391 5.05 0.91 -14.17
C ARG A 391 4.92 0.55 -12.69
N LEU A 392 3.71 0.71 -12.13
CA LEU A 392 3.30 0.15 -10.84
C LEU A 392 2.24 -0.96 -11.08
N PRO A 393 2.67 -2.22 -11.31
CA PRO A 393 1.74 -3.32 -11.58
C PRO A 393 0.90 -3.69 -10.35
N LEU A 394 -0.35 -4.10 -10.59
CA LEU A 394 -1.29 -4.55 -9.58
C LEU A 394 -1.68 -6.00 -9.86
N THR A 395 -1.07 -6.94 -9.14
CA THR A 395 -1.33 -8.39 -9.28
C THR A 395 -2.81 -8.71 -9.05
N GLY A 396 -3.40 -9.50 -9.96
CA GLY A 396 -4.82 -9.85 -9.96
C GLY A 396 -5.74 -8.78 -10.55
N VAL A 397 -5.20 -7.59 -10.86
CA VAL A 397 -5.97 -6.44 -11.37
C VAL A 397 -5.45 -5.97 -12.72
N SER A 398 -4.31 -5.27 -12.76
CA SER A 398 -3.69 -4.81 -14.02
C SER A 398 -2.74 -5.84 -14.61
N GLU A 399 -2.22 -6.74 -13.78
CA GLU A 399 -1.38 -7.87 -14.15
C GLU A 399 -2.05 -9.20 -13.79
N PHE A 400 -2.21 -10.05 -14.80
CA PHE A 400 -2.75 -11.42 -14.66
C PHE A 400 -4.14 -11.47 -13.99
N PRO A 401 -5.13 -10.69 -14.47
CA PRO A 401 -6.48 -10.68 -13.90
C PRO A 401 -7.24 -11.96 -14.20
N ASP A 402 -8.05 -12.38 -13.23
CA ASP A 402 -9.11 -13.38 -13.44
C ASP A 402 -10.44 -12.66 -13.70
N VAL A 403 -10.96 -12.77 -14.93
CA VAL A 403 -12.23 -12.16 -15.34
C VAL A 403 -13.44 -13.04 -15.02
N ASP A 404 -13.20 -14.32 -14.73
CA ASP A 404 -14.22 -15.31 -14.41
C ASP A 404 -14.30 -15.55 -12.88
N GLU A 405 -13.62 -14.70 -12.09
CA GLU A 405 -13.60 -14.76 -10.65
C GLU A 405 -15.02 -14.69 -10.05
N ARG A 406 -15.25 -15.43 -8.97
CA ARG A 406 -16.51 -15.32 -8.23
C ARG A 406 -16.44 -14.10 -7.30
N PRO A 407 -17.37 -13.14 -7.41
CA PRO A 407 -17.36 -11.98 -6.53
C PRO A 407 -17.50 -12.39 -5.06
N VAL A 408 -16.66 -11.80 -4.21
CA VAL A 408 -16.83 -11.88 -2.76
C VAL A 408 -17.80 -10.78 -2.35
N ILE A 409 -18.96 -11.18 -1.80
CA ILE A 409 -20.00 -10.24 -1.38
C ILE A 409 -19.92 -10.05 0.13
N ARG A 410 -20.03 -8.80 0.57
CA ARG A 410 -20.09 -8.40 1.98
C ARG A 410 -21.23 -7.43 2.21
N SER A 411 -21.71 -7.38 3.45
CA SER A 411 -22.70 -6.43 3.91
C SER A 411 -22.03 -5.21 4.54
N GLY A 412 -22.71 -4.07 4.51
CA GLY A 412 -22.22 -2.82 5.12
C GLY A 412 -21.14 -2.15 4.29
N GLU A 413 -20.60 -1.06 4.83
CA GLU A 413 -19.59 -0.25 4.15
C GLU A 413 -18.18 -0.79 4.42
N GLY A 414 -17.37 -0.82 3.37
CA GLY A 414 -15.95 -1.15 3.45
C GLY A 414 -15.11 0.05 3.88
N VAL A 415 -13.81 -0.16 3.95
CA VAL A 415 -12.85 0.91 4.22
C VAL A 415 -12.71 1.82 2.99
N HIS A 416 -12.82 3.13 3.21
CA HIS A 416 -12.68 4.15 2.18
C HIS A 416 -11.24 4.69 2.12
N ALA A 417 -10.65 4.69 0.94
CA ALA A 417 -9.34 5.27 0.64
C ALA A 417 -9.25 5.57 -0.86
N ALA A 418 -8.28 6.38 -1.29
CA ALA A 418 -7.91 6.53 -2.71
C ALA A 418 -7.15 5.27 -3.17
N ARG A 419 -7.89 4.19 -3.45
CA ARG A 419 -7.30 2.87 -3.72
C ARG A 419 -6.67 2.80 -5.10
N TYR A 420 -5.50 2.17 -5.18
CA TYR A 420 -4.70 2.07 -6.41
C TYR A 420 -5.44 1.35 -7.55
N ALA A 421 -6.24 0.35 -7.22
CA ALA A 421 -6.95 -0.47 -8.20
C ALA A 421 -8.25 0.15 -8.72
N GLU A 422 -8.79 1.17 -8.06
CA GLU A 422 -10.12 1.73 -8.36
C GLU A 422 -10.33 2.12 -9.84
N PRO A 423 -9.34 2.68 -10.57
CA PRO A 423 -9.50 2.95 -12.00
C PRO A 423 -9.75 1.70 -12.86
N TYR A 424 -9.11 0.57 -12.55
CA TYR A 424 -9.34 -0.69 -13.24
C TYR A 424 -10.65 -1.33 -12.78
N GLU A 425 -10.95 -1.28 -11.48
CA GLU A 425 -12.16 -1.86 -10.91
C GLU A 425 -13.43 -1.23 -11.49
N ARG A 426 -13.46 0.10 -11.71
CA ARG A 426 -14.57 0.77 -12.39
C ARG A 426 -14.82 0.24 -13.82
N LEU A 427 -13.75 -0.05 -14.56
CA LEU A 427 -13.88 -0.68 -15.89
C LEU A 427 -14.45 -2.09 -15.77
N ARG A 428 -13.98 -2.86 -14.79
CA ARG A 428 -14.51 -4.21 -14.50
C ARG A 428 -15.99 -4.16 -14.14
N ASP A 429 -16.40 -3.20 -13.31
CA ASP A 429 -17.80 -2.99 -12.92
C ASP A 429 -18.66 -2.65 -14.14
N ALA A 430 -18.18 -1.77 -15.03
CA ALA A 430 -18.88 -1.42 -16.26
C ALA A 430 -19.05 -2.62 -17.21
N ALA A 431 -18.04 -3.50 -17.30
CA ALA A 431 -18.13 -4.74 -18.07
C ALA A 431 -19.09 -5.76 -17.45
N ASP A 432 -19.10 -5.89 -16.11
CA ASP A 432 -19.97 -6.81 -15.38
C ASP A 432 -21.45 -6.38 -15.41
N ALA A 433 -21.71 -5.08 -15.57
CA ALA A 433 -23.06 -4.52 -15.65
C ALA A 433 -23.78 -4.79 -17.00
N GLN A 434 -23.08 -5.34 -17.99
CA GLN A 434 -23.67 -5.65 -19.29
C GLN A 434 -24.37 -7.02 -19.29
N ASP A 435 -25.44 -7.17 -20.07
CA ASP A 435 -26.14 -8.46 -20.23
C ASP A 435 -25.21 -9.55 -20.78
N GLU A 436 -24.35 -9.18 -21.73
CA GLU A 436 -23.28 -10.00 -22.25
C GLU A 436 -21.95 -9.26 -22.06
N ARG A 437 -20.95 -9.95 -21.49
CA ARG A 437 -19.63 -9.37 -21.25
C ARG A 437 -19.04 -8.84 -22.59
N PRO A 438 -18.66 -7.55 -22.65
CA PRO A 438 -18.06 -6.99 -23.84
C PRO A 438 -16.76 -7.71 -24.19
N LYS A 439 -16.47 -7.87 -25.48
CA LYS A 439 -15.38 -8.73 -25.94
C LYS A 439 -14.51 -8.07 -27.00
N VAL A 440 -13.24 -8.44 -27.04
CA VAL A 440 -12.28 -8.04 -28.09
C VAL A 440 -11.77 -9.28 -28.81
N PHE A 441 -11.67 -9.21 -30.13
CA PHE A 441 -11.17 -10.31 -30.95
C PHE A 441 -9.66 -10.16 -31.24
N LEU A 442 -8.86 -11.16 -30.88
CA LEU A 442 -7.44 -11.21 -31.23
C LEU A 442 -7.25 -11.86 -32.61
N ALA A 443 -6.96 -11.02 -33.59
CA ALA A 443 -6.56 -11.43 -34.93
C ALA A 443 -5.09 -11.86 -34.92
N THR A 444 -4.86 -13.11 -34.57
CA THR A 444 -3.54 -13.73 -34.54
C THR A 444 -3.06 -14.07 -35.95
N ILE A 445 -1.84 -13.65 -36.29
CA ILE A 445 -1.25 -13.87 -37.63
C ILE A 445 -0.04 -14.79 -37.51
N GLY A 446 -0.04 -15.86 -38.28
CA GLY A 446 1.03 -16.86 -38.33
C GLY A 446 0.83 -18.03 -37.37
N PRO A 447 1.89 -18.82 -37.13
CA PRO A 447 1.86 -19.94 -36.19
C PRO A 447 1.88 -19.47 -34.73
N VAL A 448 1.39 -20.32 -33.81
CA VAL A 448 1.31 -20.04 -32.36
C VAL A 448 2.63 -19.50 -31.79
N ALA A 449 3.75 -20.14 -32.10
CA ALA A 449 5.07 -19.74 -31.63
C ALA A 449 5.46 -18.29 -31.98
N VAL A 450 4.84 -17.70 -33.01
CA VAL A 450 5.11 -16.34 -33.47
C VAL A 450 4.21 -15.31 -32.79
N HIS A 451 2.92 -15.62 -32.61
CA HIS A 451 1.95 -14.64 -32.10
C HIS A 451 1.69 -14.72 -30.59
N THR A 452 2.04 -15.82 -29.90
CA THR A 452 1.69 -16.03 -28.49
C THR A 452 2.12 -14.88 -27.58
N ALA A 453 3.33 -14.35 -27.71
CA ALA A 453 3.81 -13.29 -26.82
C ALA A 453 2.91 -12.04 -26.87
N ARG A 454 2.53 -11.58 -28.07
CA ARG A 454 1.66 -10.40 -28.25
C ARG A 454 0.20 -10.69 -27.99
N ALA A 455 -0.28 -11.89 -28.34
CA ALA A 455 -1.63 -12.32 -28.01
C ALA A 455 -1.83 -12.40 -26.48
N SER A 456 -0.87 -12.96 -25.75
CA SER A 456 -0.91 -13.00 -24.28
C SER A 456 -0.84 -11.60 -23.66
N PHE A 457 0.04 -10.73 -24.17
CA PHE A 457 0.09 -9.33 -23.71
C PHE A 457 -1.24 -8.60 -23.93
N ALA A 458 -1.79 -8.64 -25.15
CA ALA A 458 -3.05 -8.00 -25.49
C ALA A 458 -4.21 -8.59 -24.67
N SER A 459 -4.28 -9.93 -24.56
CA SER A 459 -5.30 -10.61 -23.76
C SER A 459 -5.24 -10.17 -22.30
N ASN A 460 -4.05 -10.11 -21.71
CA ASN A 460 -3.86 -9.69 -20.32
C ASN A 460 -4.31 -8.23 -20.11
N LEU A 461 -3.95 -7.33 -21.03
CA LEU A 461 -4.38 -5.93 -21.00
C LEU A 461 -5.90 -5.79 -21.09
N PHE A 462 -6.55 -6.38 -22.10
CA PHE A 462 -8.01 -6.25 -22.24
C PHE A 462 -8.78 -6.89 -21.08
N ARG A 463 -8.29 -8.02 -20.56
CA ARG A 463 -8.87 -8.67 -19.38
C ARG A 463 -8.71 -7.83 -18.11
N ALA A 464 -7.72 -6.95 -18.02
CA ALA A 464 -7.58 -6.02 -16.89
C ALA A 464 -8.76 -5.03 -16.81
N GLY A 465 -9.36 -4.69 -17.95
CA GLY A 465 -10.60 -3.93 -18.03
C GLY A 465 -11.87 -4.79 -17.91
N GLY A 466 -11.77 -6.12 -17.79
CA GLY A 466 -12.93 -7.01 -17.67
C GLY A 466 -13.53 -7.44 -18.98
N LEU A 467 -12.82 -7.20 -20.08
CA LEU A 467 -13.26 -7.59 -21.41
C LEU A 467 -12.99 -9.09 -21.63
N ALA A 468 -13.96 -9.78 -22.23
CA ALA A 468 -13.74 -11.11 -22.77
C ALA A 468 -12.81 -11.05 -23.99
N VAL A 469 -12.09 -12.13 -24.24
CA VAL A 469 -11.14 -12.20 -25.34
C VAL A 469 -11.32 -13.51 -26.10
N GLU A 470 -11.56 -13.40 -27.40
CA GLU A 470 -11.61 -14.52 -28.34
C GLU A 470 -10.44 -14.40 -29.33
N SER A 471 -9.95 -15.51 -29.88
CA SER A 471 -8.76 -15.51 -30.75
C SER A 471 -9.00 -16.28 -32.04
N ALA A 472 -8.43 -15.79 -33.15
CA ALA A 472 -8.48 -16.46 -34.45
C ALA A 472 -7.76 -17.83 -34.46
N GLY A 473 -6.83 -18.05 -33.53
CA GLY A 473 -5.97 -19.23 -33.49
C GLY A 473 -4.85 -19.19 -34.53
N ALA A 474 -4.25 -20.35 -34.81
CA ALA A 474 -3.14 -20.45 -35.76
C ALA A 474 -3.63 -20.29 -37.21
N GLY A 475 -2.98 -19.42 -37.98
CA GLY A 475 -3.32 -19.18 -39.37
C GLY A 475 -2.81 -17.84 -39.87
N ALA A 476 -2.76 -17.67 -41.18
CA ALA A 476 -2.25 -16.46 -41.83
C ALA A 476 -3.18 -15.95 -42.94
N ASP A 477 -4.33 -16.60 -43.13
CA ASP A 477 -5.29 -16.26 -44.18
C ASP A 477 -6.22 -15.12 -43.69
N PRO A 478 -6.16 -13.91 -44.30
CA PRO A 478 -6.97 -12.77 -43.90
C PRO A 478 -8.48 -13.05 -43.91
N GLU A 479 -8.98 -13.80 -44.89
CA GLU A 479 -10.42 -14.06 -45.03
C GLU A 479 -10.91 -15.04 -43.96
N ARG A 480 -10.09 -16.03 -43.60
CA ARG A 480 -10.38 -16.93 -42.47
C ARG A 480 -10.39 -16.19 -41.13
N ILE A 481 -9.44 -15.29 -40.92
CA ILE A 481 -9.40 -14.44 -39.72
C ILE A 481 -10.63 -13.54 -39.65
N ALA A 482 -11.02 -12.91 -40.77
CA ALA A 482 -12.20 -12.07 -40.86
C ALA A 482 -13.51 -12.84 -40.63
N ALA A 483 -13.62 -14.08 -41.12
CA ALA A 483 -14.76 -14.94 -40.84
C ALA A 483 -14.86 -15.31 -39.34
N ALA A 484 -13.73 -15.60 -38.69
CA ALA A 484 -13.69 -15.85 -37.25
C ALA A 484 -14.06 -14.59 -36.44
N PHE A 485 -13.59 -13.41 -36.88
CA PHE A 485 -13.98 -12.12 -36.29
C PHE A 485 -15.48 -11.87 -36.39
N ALA A 486 -16.07 -12.07 -37.57
CA ALA A 486 -17.51 -11.91 -37.77
C ALA A 486 -18.33 -12.87 -36.89
N ALA A 487 -17.84 -14.09 -36.67
CA ALA A 487 -18.47 -15.06 -35.77
C ALA A 487 -18.36 -14.68 -34.29
N ALA A 488 -17.30 -13.97 -33.88
CA ALA A 488 -17.14 -13.49 -32.50
C ALA A 488 -18.19 -12.42 -32.15
N GLY A 489 -18.66 -11.65 -33.13
CA GLY A 489 -19.75 -10.68 -32.95
C GLY A 489 -19.35 -9.41 -32.20
N THR A 490 -18.08 -8.99 -32.30
CA THR A 490 -17.57 -7.74 -31.68
C THR A 490 -17.16 -6.72 -32.73
N PRO A 491 -17.31 -5.41 -32.48
CA PRO A 491 -16.81 -4.37 -33.38
C PRO A 491 -15.31 -4.10 -33.23
N VAL A 492 -14.61 -4.70 -32.25
CA VAL A 492 -13.20 -4.40 -31.95
C VAL A 492 -12.31 -5.62 -32.19
N ALA A 493 -11.24 -5.42 -32.98
CA ALA A 493 -10.20 -6.40 -33.21
C ALA A 493 -8.82 -5.87 -32.77
N CYS A 494 -7.91 -6.79 -32.41
CA CYS A 494 -6.51 -6.49 -32.13
C CYS A 494 -5.60 -7.46 -32.91
N LEU A 495 -4.76 -6.91 -33.80
CA LEU A 495 -3.75 -7.68 -34.53
C LEU A 495 -2.64 -8.12 -33.56
N CYS A 496 -2.26 -9.40 -33.64
CA CYS A 496 -1.26 -10.02 -32.77
C CYS A 496 -0.30 -10.89 -33.59
N SER A 497 0.95 -10.43 -33.78
CA SER A 497 2.01 -11.16 -34.49
C SER A 497 3.39 -10.53 -34.33
N SER A 498 4.44 -11.16 -34.85
CA SER A 498 5.78 -10.55 -34.91
C SER A 498 5.84 -9.34 -35.85
N ASP A 499 6.78 -8.43 -35.61
CA ASP A 499 6.99 -7.25 -36.47
C ASP A 499 7.25 -7.61 -37.92
N LYS A 500 7.93 -8.75 -38.16
CA LYS A 500 8.15 -9.30 -39.50
C LYS A 500 6.82 -9.60 -40.20
N LEU A 501 5.95 -10.38 -39.56
CA LEU A 501 4.67 -10.78 -40.17
C LEU A 501 3.69 -9.61 -40.27
N TYR A 502 3.78 -8.61 -39.40
CA TYR A 502 3.01 -7.39 -39.58
C TYR A 502 3.39 -6.68 -40.89
N GLY A 503 4.69 -6.53 -41.18
CA GLY A 503 5.15 -5.94 -42.44
C GLY A 503 4.69 -6.69 -43.69
N GLU A 504 4.41 -7.99 -43.57
CA GLU A 504 3.96 -8.83 -44.69
C GLU A 504 2.42 -8.88 -44.83
N GLN A 505 1.67 -8.82 -43.71
CA GLN A 505 0.26 -9.23 -43.70
C GLN A 505 -0.70 -8.30 -42.94
N ALA A 506 -0.22 -7.34 -42.14
CA ALA A 506 -1.09 -6.53 -41.28
C ALA A 506 -2.16 -5.76 -42.07
N GLU A 507 -1.77 -5.12 -43.18
CA GLU A 507 -2.70 -4.34 -44.00
C GLU A 507 -3.77 -5.21 -44.67
N ALA A 508 -3.39 -6.39 -45.15
CA ALA A 508 -4.33 -7.34 -45.76
C ALA A 508 -5.35 -7.85 -44.73
N VAL A 509 -4.89 -8.19 -43.52
CA VAL A 509 -5.76 -8.62 -42.42
C VAL A 509 -6.65 -7.47 -41.94
N ALA A 510 -6.10 -6.25 -41.80
CA ALA A 510 -6.88 -5.08 -41.41
C ALA A 510 -8.00 -4.76 -42.42
N ALA A 511 -7.69 -4.81 -43.72
CA ALA A 511 -8.69 -4.61 -44.77
C ALA A 511 -9.81 -5.67 -44.73
N ALA A 512 -9.46 -6.93 -44.49
CA ALA A 512 -10.43 -8.03 -44.34
C ALA A 512 -11.33 -7.84 -43.10
N LEU A 513 -10.74 -7.46 -41.96
CA LEU A 513 -11.49 -7.14 -40.73
C LEU A 513 -12.43 -5.95 -40.92
N ARG A 514 -11.98 -4.88 -41.59
CA ARG A 514 -12.84 -3.73 -41.94
C ARG A 514 -14.04 -4.14 -42.79
N LYS A 515 -13.81 -4.96 -43.82
CA LYS A 515 -14.89 -5.52 -44.65
C LYS A 515 -15.85 -6.39 -43.86
N ALA A 516 -15.36 -7.09 -42.83
CA ALA A 516 -16.17 -7.89 -41.91
C ALA A 516 -16.86 -7.07 -40.80
N GLY A 517 -16.72 -5.73 -40.80
CA GLY A 517 -17.46 -4.84 -39.89
C GLY A 517 -16.68 -4.35 -38.68
N ALA A 518 -15.36 -4.53 -38.61
CA ALA A 518 -14.55 -3.97 -37.53
C ALA A 518 -14.67 -2.43 -37.53
N ARG A 519 -15.04 -1.85 -36.38
CA ARG A 519 -15.08 -0.41 -36.11
C ARG A 519 -13.73 0.09 -35.60
N LYS A 520 -13.04 -0.73 -34.80
CA LYS A 520 -11.70 -0.44 -34.28
C LYS A 520 -10.76 -1.62 -34.51
N ILE A 521 -9.55 -1.32 -34.97
CA ILE A 521 -8.46 -2.28 -35.17
C ILE A 521 -7.23 -1.77 -34.43
N TRP A 522 -6.94 -2.42 -33.30
CA TRP A 522 -5.71 -2.25 -32.54
C TRP A 522 -4.56 -3.08 -33.13
N LEU A 523 -3.33 -2.66 -32.88
CA LEU A 523 -2.13 -3.45 -33.12
C LEU A 523 -1.37 -3.64 -31.80
N ALA A 524 -1.13 -4.91 -31.43
CA ALA A 524 -0.21 -5.22 -30.34
C ALA A 524 1.23 -5.03 -30.83
N GLY A 525 1.77 -3.82 -30.71
CA GLY A 525 3.07 -3.40 -31.27
C GLY A 525 3.21 -1.89 -31.42
N LYS A 526 4.36 -1.44 -31.94
CA LYS A 526 4.65 -0.02 -32.21
C LYS A 526 4.61 0.36 -33.70
N GLY A 527 4.34 -0.61 -34.58
CA GLY A 527 4.29 -0.39 -36.03
C GLY A 527 3.10 0.48 -36.45
N SER A 528 3.13 0.96 -37.69
CA SER A 528 2.01 1.68 -38.31
C SER A 528 1.75 1.06 -39.68
N TYR A 529 0.48 0.73 -39.94
CA TYR A 529 0.04 -0.02 -41.12
C TYR A 529 -1.30 0.54 -41.59
N ALA A 530 -1.56 0.55 -42.89
CA ALA A 530 -2.83 1.01 -43.42
C ALA A 530 -4.02 0.21 -42.85
N GLY A 531 -5.05 0.91 -42.37
CA GLY A 531 -6.27 0.31 -41.81
C GLY A 531 -6.19 -0.09 -40.33
N VAL A 532 -5.04 0.09 -39.67
CA VAL A 532 -4.88 -0.02 -38.21
C VAL A 532 -5.07 1.37 -37.58
N ASP A 533 -5.83 1.44 -36.50
CA ASP A 533 -6.23 2.74 -35.91
C ASP A 533 -5.34 3.18 -34.76
N ALA A 534 -4.89 2.24 -33.94
CA ALA A 534 -4.17 2.54 -32.71
C ALA A 534 -3.33 1.34 -32.24
N ASN A 535 -2.41 1.61 -31.30
CA ASN A 535 -1.39 0.67 -30.88
C ASN A 535 -1.48 0.40 -29.37
N LEU A 536 -1.18 -0.83 -28.97
CA LEU A 536 -0.93 -1.20 -27.59
C LEU A 536 0.41 -1.92 -27.46
N PHE A 537 1.21 -1.57 -26.46
CA PHE A 537 2.55 -2.09 -26.25
C PHE A 537 2.97 -1.91 -24.79
N ALA A 538 4.02 -2.62 -24.36
CA ALA A 538 4.51 -2.48 -22.99
C ALA A 538 4.90 -1.03 -22.66
N GLY A 539 4.30 -0.47 -21.61
CA GLY A 539 4.48 0.92 -21.18
C GLY A 539 3.61 1.95 -21.90
N CYS A 540 2.60 1.55 -22.68
CA CYS A 540 1.53 2.46 -23.09
C CYS A 540 0.58 2.79 -21.92
N ASP A 541 -0.24 3.84 -22.05
CA ASP A 541 -1.35 4.09 -21.13
C ASP A 541 -2.42 2.99 -21.28
N ALA A 542 -2.32 1.94 -20.47
CA ALA A 542 -3.22 0.79 -20.52
C ALA A 542 -4.65 1.16 -20.13
N LEU A 543 -4.83 2.10 -19.18
CA LEU A 543 -6.15 2.60 -18.82
C LEU A 543 -6.76 3.43 -19.95
N GLY A 544 -5.96 4.24 -20.64
CA GLY A 544 -6.35 4.94 -21.86
C GLY A 544 -6.83 3.99 -22.96
N VAL A 545 -6.03 2.96 -23.26
CA VAL A 545 -6.40 1.90 -24.23
C VAL A 545 -7.71 1.23 -23.84
N LEU A 546 -7.89 0.89 -22.57
CA LEU A 546 -9.11 0.26 -22.08
C LEU A 546 -10.32 1.18 -22.22
N ARG A 547 -10.22 2.45 -21.77
CA ARG A 547 -11.33 3.41 -21.88
C ARG A 547 -11.77 3.61 -23.33
N GLU A 548 -10.82 3.82 -24.23
CA GLU A 548 -11.09 3.93 -25.67
C GLU A 548 -11.74 2.65 -26.22
N THR A 549 -11.30 1.47 -25.76
CA THR A 549 -11.90 0.20 -26.16
C THR A 549 -13.36 0.08 -25.69
N PHE A 550 -13.70 0.55 -24.48
CA PHE A 550 -15.10 0.59 -24.01
C PHE A 550 -15.97 1.50 -24.87
N GLU A 551 -15.47 2.68 -25.27
CA GLU A 551 -16.17 3.59 -26.19
C GLU A 551 -16.39 2.95 -27.58
N ASP A 552 -15.39 2.22 -28.08
CA ASP A 552 -15.48 1.50 -29.36
C ASP A 552 -16.50 0.36 -29.32
N LEU A 553 -16.63 -0.29 -28.15
CA LEU A 553 -17.63 -1.32 -27.85
C LEU A 553 -19.03 -0.73 -27.58
N GLY A 554 -19.16 0.58 -27.44
CA GLY A 554 -20.43 1.26 -27.15
C GLY A 554 -20.90 1.11 -25.70
N VAL A 555 -19.98 0.83 -24.78
CA VAL A 555 -20.26 0.69 -23.35
C VAL A 555 -20.00 2.03 -22.66
N GLN A 556 -20.97 2.53 -21.91
CA GLN A 556 -20.83 3.76 -21.13
C GLN A 556 -20.11 3.47 -19.81
N LEU A 557 -19.06 4.25 -19.52
CA LEU A 557 -18.24 4.16 -18.31
C LEU A 557 -18.74 5.03 -17.16
#